data_AF-A0A847DSM6-F1
#
_entry.id   AF-A0A847DSM6-F1
#
_cell.length_a   1.000
_cell.length_b   1.000
_cell.length_c   1.000
_cell.angle_alpha   90.00
_cell.angle_beta   90.00
_cell.angle_gamma   90.00
#
_symmetry.space_group_name_H-M   'P 1'
#
loop_
_entity.id
_entity.type
_entity.pdbx_description
1 polymer ?
#
loop_
_entity_poly.entity_id
_entity_poly.type
_entity_poly.pdbx_seq_one_letter_code
_entity_poly.pdbx_strand_id
1 'polypeptide(L)'
;GEPPTHVFAQVGVGAMAAALCADFWIRWGARRPIFVVVEPLTADCVYRSIEAGTPAVVEGSLDTVMAGLACGEVSELAWEILRNGANAAIAVADRYALDGMRLLADARRGDPAVVAGETGASGLAALLALRDHPAIAGTLRLDSASRVLLLGSEGDTDPSIYRQVVGRDARQVLAA
;
A
#
# COMPACT_ATOMS: atom_id res chain seq x y z
N GLY A 1 14.61 -13.58 -11.96
CA GLY A 1 13.20 -13.94 -12.23
C GLY A 1 12.57 -12.87 -13.11
N GLU A 2 11.36 -13.12 -13.60
CA GLU A 2 10.55 -12.11 -14.30
C GLU A 2 9.98 -11.09 -13.29
N PRO A 3 10.05 -9.78 -13.58
CA PRO A 3 9.49 -8.76 -12.68
C PRO A 3 8.00 -8.96 -12.44
N PRO A 4 7.45 -8.51 -11.31
CA PRO A 4 6.01 -8.32 -11.20
C PRO A 4 5.55 -7.29 -12.24
N THR A 5 4.28 -7.32 -12.59
CA THR A 5 3.67 -6.31 -13.47
C THR A 5 3.34 -5.04 -12.72
N HIS A 6 2.98 -5.18 -11.44
CA HIS A 6 2.54 -4.10 -10.57
C HIS A 6 3.14 -4.22 -9.18
N VAL A 7 3.37 -3.09 -8.54
CA VAL A 7 3.73 -3.00 -7.13
C VAL A 7 2.83 -1.97 -6.48
N PHE A 8 2.23 -2.32 -5.36
CA PHE A 8 1.52 -1.38 -4.49
C PHE A 8 2.35 -1.19 -3.23
N ALA A 9 2.94 0.00 -3.10
CA ALA A 9 3.85 0.34 -2.03
C ALA A 9 3.24 1.43 -1.16
N GLN A 10 3.07 1.13 0.11
CA GLN A 10 2.54 2.05 1.09
C GLN A 10 3.53 3.14 1.48
N VAL A 11 3.00 4.34 1.75
CA VAL A 11 3.77 5.56 1.90
C VAL A 11 3.31 6.35 3.13
N GLY A 12 4.25 6.60 4.06
CA GLY A 12 4.19 7.72 5.00
C GLY A 12 5.09 8.84 4.45
N VAL A 13 6.25 9.11 5.06
CA VAL A 13 7.24 10.04 4.48
C VAL A 13 7.90 9.54 3.16
N GLY A 14 7.64 8.29 2.75
CA GLY A 14 8.03 7.75 1.43
C GLY A 14 9.37 7.01 1.33
N ALA A 15 10.17 6.90 2.40
CA ALA A 15 11.51 6.29 2.33
C ALA A 15 11.52 4.85 1.80
N MET A 16 10.65 3.97 2.31
CA MET A 16 10.55 2.57 1.86
C MET A 16 10.11 2.49 0.39
N ALA A 17 9.06 3.23 0.02
CA ALA A 17 8.55 3.21 -1.35
C ALA A 17 9.58 3.76 -2.35
N ALA A 18 10.30 4.83 -1.99
CA ALA A 18 11.38 5.38 -2.80
C ALA A 18 12.52 4.37 -3.00
N ALA A 19 12.96 3.69 -1.94
CA ALA A 19 14.00 2.67 -2.03
C ALA A 19 13.59 1.52 -2.97
N LEU A 20 12.36 1.02 -2.85
CA LEU A 20 11.84 -0.03 -3.73
C LEU A 20 11.70 0.43 -5.17
N CYS A 21 11.16 1.65 -5.37
CA CYS A 21 11.02 2.23 -6.69
C CYS A 21 12.37 2.38 -7.39
N ALA A 22 13.39 2.87 -6.68
CA ALA A 22 14.75 2.98 -7.18
C ALA A 22 15.36 1.61 -7.50
N ASP A 23 15.22 0.62 -6.60
CA ASP A 23 15.72 -0.74 -6.81
C ASP A 23 15.08 -1.40 -8.06
N PHE A 24 13.77 -1.24 -8.25
CA PHE A 24 13.10 -1.75 -9.46
C PHE A 24 13.55 -1.04 -10.73
N TRP A 25 13.84 0.25 -10.67
CA TRP A 25 14.43 0.97 -11.79
C TRP A 25 15.82 0.44 -12.12
N ILE A 26 16.68 0.26 -11.11
CA ILE A 26 18.05 -0.24 -11.29
C ILE A 26 18.04 -1.66 -11.86
N ARG A 27 17.18 -2.55 -11.34
CA ARG A 27 17.16 -3.96 -11.72
C ARG A 27 16.51 -4.21 -13.08
N TRP A 28 15.46 -3.48 -13.42
CA TRP A 28 14.63 -3.81 -14.58
C TRP A 28 14.47 -2.69 -15.60
N GLY A 29 14.90 -1.46 -15.29
CA GLY A 29 14.89 -0.33 -16.24
C GLY A 29 13.52 -0.15 -16.90
N ALA A 30 13.48 -0.23 -18.23
CA ALA A 30 12.24 -0.11 -19.00
C ALA A 30 11.21 -1.23 -18.72
N ARG A 31 11.64 -2.36 -18.14
CA ARG A 31 10.77 -3.49 -17.75
C ARG A 31 10.28 -3.39 -16.30
N ARG A 32 10.50 -2.26 -15.62
CA ARG A 32 10.03 -2.05 -14.25
C ARG A 32 8.50 -2.19 -14.16
N PRO A 33 7.97 -2.66 -13.02
CA PRO A 33 6.52 -2.72 -12.79
C PRO A 33 5.90 -1.32 -12.84
N ILE A 34 4.58 -1.29 -13.06
CA ILE A 34 3.74 -0.15 -12.72
C ILE A 34 3.80 0.00 -11.19
N PHE A 35 4.44 1.07 -10.74
CA PHE A 35 4.68 1.33 -9.33
C PHE A 35 3.61 2.28 -8.80
N VAL A 36 2.73 1.80 -7.92
CA VAL A 36 1.62 2.54 -7.35
C VAL A 36 1.94 2.82 -5.89
N VAL A 37 1.93 4.09 -5.49
CA VAL A 37 2.03 4.46 -4.07
C VAL A 37 0.65 4.49 -3.43
N VAL A 38 0.56 4.02 -2.19
CA VAL A 38 -0.70 3.92 -1.44
C VAL A 38 -0.59 4.69 -0.12
N GLU A 39 -1.53 5.59 0.12
CA GLU A 39 -1.60 6.43 1.31
C GLU A 39 -3.01 6.39 1.93
N PRO A 40 -3.16 6.66 3.23
CA PRO A 40 -4.47 6.94 3.83
C PRO A 40 -5.07 8.23 3.28
N LEU A 41 -6.40 8.31 3.14
CA LEU A 41 -7.09 9.54 2.71
C LEU A 41 -6.80 10.77 3.59
N THR A 42 -6.50 10.56 4.87
CA THR A 42 -6.25 11.63 5.85
C THR A 42 -4.79 12.06 5.91
N ALA A 43 -3.88 11.34 5.24
CA ALA A 43 -2.44 11.66 5.19
C ALA A 43 -1.86 11.33 3.80
N ASP A 44 -2.49 11.87 2.75
CA ASP A 44 -2.23 11.59 1.33
C ASP A 44 -1.16 12.52 0.72
N CYS A 45 -0.05 12.74 1.43
CA CYS A 45 0.92 13.79 1.10
C CYS A 45 1.58 13.61 -0.28
N VAL A 46 1.89 12.37 -0.70
CA VAL A 46 2.46 12.10 -2.03
C VAL A 46 1.42 12.24 -3.12
N TYR A 47 0.18 11.79 -2.89
CA TYR A 47 -0.93 12.01 -3.82
C TYR A 47 -1.09 13.50 -4.12
N ARG A 48 -1.17 14.34 -3.08
CA ARG A 48 -1.27 15.81 -3.21
C ARG A 48 -0.04 16.41 -3.87
N SER A 49 1.15 15.89 -3.55
CA SER A 49 2.40 16.36 -4.16
C SER A 49 2.46 16.07 -5.66
N ILE A 50 1.98 14.89 -6.10
CA ILE A 50 1.89 14.53 -7.52
C ILE A 50 0.85 15.40 -8.23
N GLU A 51 -0.32 15.61 -7.61
CA GLU A 51 -1.36 16.49 -8.14
C GLU A 51 -0.86 17.94 -8.34
N ALA A 52 -0.11 18.47 -7.37
CA ALA A 52 0.46 19.82 -7.41
C ALA A 52 1.74 19.93 -8.27
N GLY A 53 2.41 18.81 -8.55
CA GLY A 53 3.72 18.77 -9.23
C GLY A 53 4.92 19.20 -8.37
N THR A 54 4.70 19.45 -7.08
CA THR A 54 5.68 19.90 -6.08
C THR A 54 5.30 19.33 -4.71
N PRO A 55 6.23 19.17 -3.74
CA PRO A 55 5.87 18.70 -2.40
C PRO A 55 4.75 19.56 -1.81
N ALA A 56 3.72 18.87 -1.32
CA ALA A 56 2.56 19.46 -0.67
C ALA A 56 2.49 18.95 0.78
N VAL A 57 1.98 19.81 1.67
CA VAL A 57 1.75 19.49 3.07
C VAL A 57 0.26 19.23 3.28
N VAL A 58 -0.06 18.09 3.88
CA VAL A 58 -1.39 17.75 4.38
C VAL A 58 -1.46 18.19 5.83
N GLU A 59 -2.36 19.13 6.10
CA GLU A 59 -2.63 19.64 7.45
C GLU A 59 -3.82 18.90 8.09
N GLY A 60 -4.02 19.09 9.40
CA GLY A 60 -5.11 18.47 10.15
C GLY A 60 -4.61 17.42 11.14
N SER A 61 -5.48 16.52 11.56
CA SER A 61 -5.13 15.53 12.58
C SER A 61 -4.33 14.35 12.06
N LEU A 62 -4.35 14.11 10.74
CA LEU A 62 -3.72 12.94 10.10
C LEU A 62 -4.17 11.60 10.72
N ASP A 63 -5.33 11.60 11.37
CA ASP A 63 -5.83 10.41 12.07
C ASP A 63 -6.17 9.32 11.06
N THR A 64 -5.48 8.19 11.18
CA THR A 64 -5.73 6.99 10.40
C THR A 64 -5.38 5.76 11.24
N VAL A 65 -6.07 4.66 11.00
CA VAL A 65 -5.70 3.35 11.56
C VAL A 65 -4.35 2.86 11.03
N MET A 66 -3.92 3.34 9.85
CA MET A 66 -2.61 3.01 9.26
C MET A 66 -1.50 3.86 9.91
N ALA A 67 -1.24 3.65 11.20
CA ALA A 67 -0.35 4.50 11.99
C ALA A 67 1.05 4.70 11.40
N GLY A 68 1.61 3.69 10.71
CA GLY A 68 2.90 3.79 10.03
C GLY A 68 2.92 4.73 8.82
N LEU A 69 1.74 5.20 8.36
CA LEU A 69 1.55 6.06 7.20
C LEU A 69 1.03 7.46 7.56
N ALA A 70 0.79 7.77 8.84
CA ALA A 70 0.24 9.04 9.31
C ALA A 70 1.27 10.18 9.20
N CYS A 71 1.56 10.64 7.99
CA CYS A 71 2.56 11.66 7.68
C CYS A 71 1.95 12.76 6.79
N GLY A 72 2.16 14.02 7.17
CA GLY A 72 1.63 15.17 6.42
C GLY A 72 2.52 15.63 5.26
N GLU A 73 3.77 15.17 5.20
CA GLU A 73 4.74 15.65 4.21
C GLU A 73 5.64 14.51 3.74
N VAL A 74 5.92 14.50 2.43
CA VAL A 74 6.87 13.59 1.80
C VAL A 74 8.30 14.07 2.06
N SER A 75 9.21 13.14 2.38
CA SER A 75 10.64 13.46 2.47
C SER A 75 11.16 13.98 1.12
N GLU A 76 11.94 15.05 1.12
CA GLU A 76 12.54 15.61 -0.11
C GLU A 76 13.28 14.55 -0.94
N LEU A 77 14.08 13.70 -0.30
CA LEU A 77 14.81 12.62 -0.97
C LEU A 77 13.86 11.56 -1.55
N ALA A 78 12.80 11.21 -0.83
CA ALA A 78 11.81 10.28 -1.33
C ALA A 78 11.06 10.88 -2.52
N TRP A 79 10.74 12.17 -2.47
CA TRP A 79 10.06 12.90 -3.52
C TRP A 79 10.85 12.91 -4.82
N GLU A 80 12.17 13.15 -4.79
CA GLU A 80 13.02 13.14 -6.00
C GLU A 80 12.91 11.82 -6.78
N ILE A 81 12.77 10.70 -6.07
CA ILE A 81 12.61 9.38 -6.67
C ILE A 81 11.15 9.16 -7.10
N LEU A 82 10.20 9.36 -6.19
CA LEU A 82 8.80 9.02 -6.39
C LEU A 82 8.14 9.88 -7.47
N ARG A 83 8.47 11.17 -7.58
CA ARG A 83 7.95 12.06 -8.64
C ARG A 83 8.25 11.57 -10.06
N ASN A 84 9.34 10.82 -10.21
CA ASN A 84 9.81 10.31 -11.50
C ASN A 84 9.49 8.83 -11.69
N GLY A 85 9.43 8.07 -10.58
CA GLY A 85 9.31 6.62 -10.57
C GLY A 85 7.91 6.08 -10.34
N ALA A 86 7.11 6.72 -9.49
CA ALA A 86 5.74 6.31 -9.30
C ALA A 86 4.93 6.53 -10.58
N ASN A 87 4.10 5.55 -10.92
CA ASN A 87 3.18 5.62 -12.06
C ASN A 87 1.80 6.14 -11.64
N ALA A 88 1.43 5.96 -10.37
CA ALA A 88 0.18 6.45 -9.81
C ALA A 88 0.30 6.58 -8.29
N ALA A 89 -0.55 7.42 -7.71
CA ALA A 89 -0.82 7.48 -6.27
C ALA A 89 -2.30 7.19 -6.01
N ILE A 90 -2.57 6.43 -4.96
CA ILE A 90 -3.92 6.11 -4.49
C ILE A 90 -4.03 6.47 -3.02
N ALA A 91 -4.96 7.36 -2.71
CA ALA A 91 -5.40 7.60 -1.34
C ALA A 91 -6.59 6.69 -1.02
N VAL A 92 -6.50 5.89 0.03
CA VAL A 92 -7.49 4.85 0.39
C VAL A 92 -8.07 5.08 1.78
N ALA A 93 -9.36 4.80 1.95
CA ALA A 93 -10.02 4.89 3.24
C ALA A 93 -9.61 3.73 4.17
N ASP A 94 -9.46 4.03 5.46
CA ASP A 94 -9.12 3.08 6.53
C ASP A 94 -9.90 1.78 6.51
N ARG A 95 -11.20 1.83 6.18
CA ARG A 95 -12.05 0.63 6.09
C ARG A 95 -11.44 -0.46 5.20
N TYR A 96 -10.79 -0.08 4.09
CA TYR A 96 -10.18 -1.04 3.17
C TYR A 96 -8.90 -1.64 3.73
N ALA A 97 -8.15 -0.91 4.58
CA ALA A 97 -7.01 -1.47 5.30
C ALA A 97 -7.48 -2.55 6.28
N LEU A 98 -8.55 -2.28 7.04
CA LEU A 98 -9.16 -3.25 7.94
C LEU A 98 -9.71 -4.47 7.19
N ASP A 99 -10.34 -4.27 6.04
CA ASP A 99 -10.81 -5.37 5.19
C ASP A 99 -9.64 -6.17 4.59
N GLY A 100 -8.55 -5.50 4.26
CA GLY A 100 -7.29 -6.13 3.84
C GLY A 100 -6.71 -7.04 4.93
N MET A 101 -6.67 -6.57 6.18
CA MET A 101 -6.21 -7.38 7.32
C MET A 101 -7.06 -8.64 7.48
N ARG A 102 -8.40 -8.49 7.43
CA ARG A 102 -9.33 -9.62 7.52
C ARG A 102 -9.13 -10.62 6.39
N LEU A 103 -8.93 -10.14 5.17
CA LEU A 103 -8.74 -10.99 4.00
C LEU A 103 -7.40 -11.73 4.04
N LEU A 104 -6.31 -11.06 4.45
CA LEU A 104 -5.01 -11.70 4.61
C LEU A 104 -5.02 -12.78 5.71
N ALA A 105 -5.74 -12.53 6.81
CA ALA A 105 -5.86 -13.48 7.90
C ALA A 105 -6.76 -14.70 7.59
N ASP A 106 -7.46 -14.69 6.45
CA ASP A 106 -8.40 -15.74 6.07
C ASP A 106 -7.79 -16.61 4.95
N ALA A 107 -7.34 -17.82 5.30
CA ALA A 107 -6.74 -18.81 4.39
C ALA A 107 -7.76 -19.38 3.40
N ARG A 108 -8.28 -18.52 2.51
CA ARG A 108 -9.30 -18.89 1.53
C ARG A 108 -8.67 -19.55 0.32
N ARG A 109 -9.37 -20.53 -0.25
CA ARG A 109 -9.06 -21.11 -1.58
C ARG A 109 -7.64 -21.70 -1.71
N GLY A 110 -7.03 -22.08 -0.59
CA GLY A 110 -5.68 -22.66 -0.56
C GLY A 110 -4.56 -21.62 -0.44
N ASP A 111 -4.87 -20.33 -0.38
CA ASP A 111 -3.89 -19.29 -0.06
C ASP A 111 -3.50 -19.37 1.43
N PRO A 112 -2.21 -19.18 1.77
CA PRO A 112 -1.77 -19.16 3.16
C PRO A 112 -2.32 -17.94 3.89
N ALA A 113 -2.70 -18.10 5.16
CA ALA A 113 -2.99 -16.97 6.00
C ALA A 113 -1.73 -16.12 6.25
N VAL A 114 -1.91 -14.80 6.28
CA VAL A 114 -0.87 -13.82 6.57
C VAL A 114 -1.34 -12.92 7.70
N VAL A 115 -0.53 -12.78 8.73
CA VAL A 115 -0.73 -11.82 9.80
C VAL A 115 -0.15 -10.49 9.34
N ALA A 116 -1.02 -9.50 9.11
CA ALA A 116 -0.64 -8.16 8.68
C ALA A 116 -1.42 -7.12 9.47
N GLY A 117 -0.72 -6.10 9.96
CA GLY A 117 -1.33 -4.91 10.55
C GLY A 117 -1.93 -3.99 9.48
N GLU A 118 -2.51 -2.89 9.93
CA GLU A 118 -3.19 -1.89 9.11
C GLU A 118 -2.27 -1.36 8.00
N THR A 119 -1.03 -1.01 8.35
CA THR A 119 -0.04 -0.49 7.39
C THR A 119 0.40 -1.58 6.42
N GLY A 120 0.60 -2.81 6.91
CA GLY A 120 1.00 -3.96 6.10
C GLY A 120 -0.07 -4.41 5.11
N ALA A 121 -1.35 -4.18 5.42
CA ALA A 121 -2.48 -4.54 4.59
C ALA A 121 -2.85 -3.48 3.54
N SER A 122 -2.32 -2.25 3.64
CA SER A 122 -2.68 -1.11 2.79
C SER A 122 -2.50 -1.35 1.27
N GLY A 123 -1.49 -2.11 0.86
CA GLY A 123 -1.34 -2.50 -0.55
C GLY A 123 -2.53 -3.32 -1.06
N LEU A 124 -3.04 -4.26 -0.24
CA LEU A 124 -4.26 -5.01 -0.56
C LEU A 124 -5.51 -4.12 -0.46
N ALA A 125 -5.52 -3.17 0.48
CA ALA A 125 -6.59 -2.20 0.63
C ALA A 125 -6.86 -1.43 -0.68
N ALA A 126 -5.79 -0.98 -1.35
CA ALA A 126 -5.89 -0.31 -2.65
C ALA A 126 -6.53 -1.21 -3.71
N LEU A 127 -6.13 -2.49 -3.78
CA LEU A 127 -6.74 -3.45 -4.71
C LEU A 127 -8.22 -3.70 -4.40
N LEU A 128 -8.59 -3.81 -3.12
CA LEU A 128 -9.97 -3.96 -2.70
C LEU A 128 -10.82 -2.74 -3.10
N ALA A 129 -10.30 -1.53 -2.89
CA ALA A 129 -10.96 -0.31 -3.34
C ALA A 129 -11.11 -0.27 -4.87
N LEU A 130 -10.07 -0.67 -5.62
CA LEU A 130 -10.11 -0.68 -7.09
C LEU A 130 -11.15 -1.64 -7.67
N ARG A 131 -11.59 -2.67 -6.93
CA ARG A 131 -12.71 -3.53 -7.35
C ARG A 131 -14.02 -2.76 -7.51
N ASP A 132 -14.21 -1.73 -6.69
CA ASP A 132 -15.38 -0.84 -6.75
C ASP A 132 -15.22 0.25 -7.82
N HIS A 133 -14.02 0.38 -8.41
CA HIS A 133 -13.64 1.42 -9.36
C HIS A 133 -12.97 0.87 -10.62
N PRO A 134 -13.69 0.10 -11.46
CA PRO A 134 -13.11 -0.61 -12.61
C PRO A 134 -12.48 0.31 -13.66
N ALA A 135 -12.97 1.56 -13.80
CA ALA A 135 -12.36 2.54 -14.68
C ALA A 135 -10.93 2.91 -14.24
N ILE A 136 -10.69 3.05 -12.93
CA ILE A 136 -9.36 3.34 -12.35
C ILE A 136 -8.47 2.08 -12.47
N ALA A 137 -9.01 0.88 -12.23
CA ALA A 137 -8.24 -0.35 -12.45
C ALA A 137 -7.78 -0.47 -13.92
N GLY A 138 -8.63 -0.05 -14.87
CA GLY A 138 -8.31 -0.01 -16.29
C GLY A 138 -7.18 0.97 -16.66
N THR A 139 -7.12 2.15 -16.03
CA THR A 139 -6.00 3.09 -16.25
C THR A 139 -4.67 2.53 -15.75
N LEU A 140 -4.70 1.73 -14.69
CA LEU A 140 -3.54 0.99 -14.18
C LEU A 140 -3.20 -0.26 -14.99
N ARG A 141 -4.04 -0.66 -15.96
CA ARG A 141 -3.87 -1.90 -16.75
C ARG A 141 -3.88 -3.17 -15.89
N LEU A 142 -4.65 -3.16 -14.81
CA LEU A 142 -4.89 -4.36 -14.01
C LEU A 142 -5.88 -5.27 -14.74
N ASP A 143 -5.48 -6.52 -14.91
CA ASP A 143 -6.26 -7.57 -15.57
C ASP A 143 -5.93 -8.95 -14.99
N SER A 144 -6.49 -10.01 -15.58
CA SER A 144 -6.26 -11.39 -15.14
C SER A 144 -4.84 -11.91 -15.39
N ALA A 145 -4.02 -11.22 -16.19
CA ALA A 145 -2.62 -11.57 -16.43
C ALA A 145 -1.66 -10.83 -15.47
N SER A 146 -2.19 -9.92 -14.66
CA SER A 146 -1.39 -9.09 -13.75
C SER A 146 -0.80 -9.92 -12.61
N ARG A 147 0.52 -9.82 -12.46
CA ARG A 147 1.28 -10.29 -11.28
C ARG A 147 1.54 -9.10 -10.37
N VAL A 148 0.82 -9.03 -9.25
CA VAL A 148 0.87 -7.90 -8.32
C VAL A 148 1.73 -8.26 -7.11
N LEU A 149 2.71 -7.41 -6.79
CA LEU A 149 3.49 -7.48 -5.57
C LEU A 149 2.92 -6.52 -4.52
N LEU A 150 2.64 -7.06 -3.34
CA LEU A 150 2.25 -6.33 -2.14
C LEU A 150 3.34 -6.46 -1.08
N LEU A 151 3.41 -5.51 -0.14
CA LEU A 151 4.46 -5.47 0.88
C LEU A 151 3.83 -5.57 2.28
N GLY A 152 4.09 -6.69 2.98
CA GLY A 152 3.74 -6.82 4.39
C GLY A 152 4.78 -6.12 5.27
N SER A 153 4.65 -4.80 5.46
CA SER A 153 5.61 -4.01 6.25
C SER A 153 5.54 -4.25 7.76
N GLU A 154 4.41 -4.77 8.25
CA GLU A 154 4.20 -5.08 9.66
C GLU A 154 3.24 -6.26 9.84
N GLY A 155 3.36 -6.94 10.99
CA GLY A 155 2.41 -7.94 11.49
C GLY A 155 1.41 -7.32 12.47
N ASP A 156 1.04 -8.05 13.52
CA ASP A 156 0.16 -7.58 14.60
C ASP A 156 0.90 -6.70 15.62
N THR A 157 1.46 -5.57 15.17
CA THR A 157 2.21 -4.62 16.01
C THR A 157 1.41 -4.12 17.22
N ASP A 158 0.08 -3.99 17.08
CA ASP A 158 -0.88 -3.96 18.18
C ASP A 158 -1.77 -5.22 18.16
N PRO A 159 -1.45 -6.25 18.97
CA PRO A 159 -2.22 -7.49 19.01
C PRO A 159 -3.66 -7.30 19.47
N SER A 160 -3.93 -6.24 20.26
CA SER A 160 -5.26 -5.97 20.80
C SER A 160 -6.18 -5.42 19.72
N ILE A 161 -5.71 -4.43 18.94
CA ILE A 161 -6.42 -3.87 17.80
C ILE A 161 -6.54 -4.93 16.70
N TYR A 162 -5.47 -5.65 16.39
CA TYR A 162 -5.50 -6.75 15.41
C TYR A 162 -6.60 -7.75 15.73
N ARG A 163 -6.69 -8.20 16.99
CA ARG A 163 -7.74 -9.14 17.42
C ARG A 163 -9.13 -8.53 17.36
N GLN A 164 -9.31 -7.24 17.63
CA GLN A 164 -10.60 -6.56 17.46
C GLN A 164 -11.03 -6.51 15.98
N VAL A 165 -10.09 -6.29 15.07
CA VAL A 165 -10.35 -6.19 13.63
C VAL A 165 -10.61 -7.56 12.99
N VAL A 166 -9.75 -8.55 13.29
CA VAL A 166 -9.72 -9.88 12.67
C VAL A 166 -10.56 -10.91 13.43
N GLY A 167 -10.80 -10.70 14.73
CA GLY A 167 -11.52 -11.63 15.61
C GLY A 167 -10.67 -12.79 16.15
N ARG A 168 -9.41 -12.90 15.73
CA ARG A 168 -8.45 -13.95 16.12
C ARG A 168 -7.09 -13.32 16.40
N ASP A 169 -6.31 -13.92 17.29
CA ASP A 169 -4.90 -13.54 17.46
C ASP A 169 -4.01 -14.14 16.35
N ALA A 170 -2.78 -13.64 16.23
CA ALA A 170 -1.83 -14.08 15.20
C ALA A 170 -1.54 -15.59 15.23
N ARG A 171 -1.48 -16.21 16.43
CA ARG A 171 -1.23 -17.65 16.55
C ARG A 171 -2.39 -18.46 16.01
N GLN A 172 -3.62 -18.04 16.31
CA GLN A 172 -4.84 -18.66 15.78
C GLN A 172 -4.94 -18.51 14.26
N VAL A 173 -4.49 -17.39 13.70
CA VAL A 173 -4.47 -17.15 12.25
C VAL A 173 -3.47 -18.06 11.54
N LEU A 174 -2.25 -18.19 12.07
CA LEU A 174 -1.20 -19.00 11.46
C LEU A 174 -1.36 -20.51 11.64
N ALA A 175 -2.27 -20.94 12.53
CA ALA A 175 -2.58 -22.35 12.77
C ALA A 175 -3.76 -22.89 11.94
N ALA A 176 -4.45 -22.02 11.19
CA ALA A 176 -5.60 -22.36 10.35
C ALA A 176 -5.15 -22.80 8.95
#